data_AF-A0A2C6KHW0-F1
#
_entry.id   AF-A0A2C6KHW0-F1
#
_cell.length_a   1.000
_cell.length_b   1.000
_cell.length_c   1.000
_cell.angle_alpha   90.00
_cell.angle_beta   90.00
_cell.angle_gamma   90.00
#
_symmetry.space_group_name_H-M   'P 1'
#
loop_
_entity.id
_entity.type
_entity.pdbx_description
1 polymer ?
#
loop_
_entity_poly.entity_id
_entity_poly.type
_entity_poly.pdbx_seq_one_letter_code
_entity_poly.pdbx_strand_id
1 'polypeptide(L)' 'FLEIFGLFLQVLIKEVTRRVNLRNIWQAVYTAGIVLPTPVAQCRYWHRSLNPKKLIEVGFSGLSERMTISRSIKLYRVRN' A
#
# COMPACT_ATOMS: atom_id res chain seq x y z
N PHE A 1 20.63 -2.36 11.80
CA PHE A 1 19.35 -1.63 11.94
C PHE A 1 18.16 -2.45 11.44
N LEU A 2 18.16 -2.99 10.21
CA LEU A 2 17.09 -3.88 9.72
C LEU A 2 16.91 -5.19 10.50
N GLU A 3 18.01 -5.84 10.93
CA GLU A 3 17.96 -7.13 11.65
C GLU A 3 17.27 -7.01 13.02
N ILE A 4 17.51 -5.90 13.72
CA ILE A 4 16.91 -5.62 15.02
C ILE A 4 15.39 -5.52 14.89
N PHE A 5 14.89 -4.84 13.85
CA PHE A 5 13.45 -4.69 13.61
C PHE A 5 12.76 -6.02 13.30
N GLY A 6 13.44 -6.91 12.57
CA GLY A 6 12.96 -8.27 12.28
C GLY A 6 12.76 -9.10 13.56
N LEU A 7 13.63 -8.95 14.55
CA LEU A 7 13.53 -9.65 15.83
C LEU A 7 12.36 -9.13 16.68
N PHE A 8 12.15 -7.81 16.71
CA PHE A 8 11.00 -7.22 17.42
C PHE A 8 9.65 -7.62 16.81
N LEU A 9 9.58 -7.72 15.48
CA LEU A 9 8.35 -8.11 14.78
C LEU A 9 7.84 -9.49 15.21
N GLN A 10 8.75 -10.46 15.41
CA GLN A 10 8.38 -11.81 15.86
C GLN A 10 7.76 -11.82 17.26
N VAL A 11 8.30 -11.01 18.17
CA VAL A 11 7.77 -10.86 19.54
C VAL A 11 6.39 -10.20 19.51
N LEU A 12 6.23 -9.14 18.71
CA LEU A 12 4.96 -8.43 18.60
C LEU A 12 3.85 -9.31 18.03
N ILE A 13 4.11 -10.08 16.97
CA ILE A 13 3.14 -11.01 16.39
C ILE A 13 2.71 -12.04 17.45
N LYS A 14 3.64 -12.61 18.20
CA LYS A 14 3.34 -13.58 19.27
C LYS A 14 2.49 -12.97 20.39
N GLU A 15 2.81 -11.76 20.83
CA GLU A 15 2.06 -11.09 21.90
C GLU A 15 0.64 -10.71 21.47
N VAL A 16 0.46 -10.24 20.23
CA VAL A 16 -0.88 -9.97 19.68
C VAL A 16 -1.68 -11.27 19.60
N THR A 17 -1.10 -12.35 19.07
CA THR A 17 -1.75 -13.67 19.05
C THR A 17 -2.13 -14.15 20.45
N ARG A 18 -1.25 -13.98 21.46
CA ARG A 18 -1.56 -14.34 22.86
C ARG A 18 -2.78 -13.59 23.40
N ARG A 19 -2.87 -12.27 23.17
CA ARG A 19 -4.01 -11.45 23.63
C ARG A 19 -5.32 -11.83 22.95
N VAL A 20 -5.28 -12.16 21.65
CA VAL A 20 -6.44 -12.60 20.88
C VAL A 20 -6.94 -13.97 21.36
N ASN A 21 -6.02 -14.90 21.61
CA ASN A 21 -6.35 -16.23 22.14
C ASN A 21 -6.99 -16.15 23.54
N LEU A 22 -6.56 -15.23 24.41
CA LEU A 22 -7.20 -15.01 25.73
C LEU A 22 -8.65 -14.51 25.63
N ARG A 23 -9.06 -14.00 24.46
CA ARG A 23 -10.44 -13.62 24.16
C ARG A 23 -11.22 -14.74 23.46
N ASN A 24 -10.66 -15.96 23.41
CA ASN A 24 -11.22 -17.14 22.73
C ASN A 24 -11.43 -16.94 21.21
N ILE A 25 -10.52 -16.22 20.56
CA ILE A 25 -10.48 -16.03 19.10
C ILE A 25 -9.21 -16.69 18.58
N TRP A 26 -9.31 -17.46 17.49
CA TRP A 26 -8.21 -18.33 17.02
C TRP A 26 -7.82 -18.11 15.55
N GLN A 27 -8.57 -17.27 14.84
CA GLN A 27 -8.33 -16.92 13.44
C GLN A 27 -8.08 -15.43 13.30
N ALA A 28 -7.25 -15.06 12.32
CA ALA A 28 -6.96 -13.67 11.99
C ALA A 28 -6.98 -13.48 10.48
N VAL A 29 -7.33 -12.26 10.06
CA VAL A 29 -7.26 -11.82 8.67
C VAL A 29 -6.39 -10.57 8.64
N TYR A 30 -5.44 -10.52 7.72
CA TYR A 30 -4.55 -9.38 7.54
C TYR A 30 -4.20 -9.21 6.06
N THR A 31 -3.76 -8.01 5.69
CA THR A 31 -3.28 -7.69 4.34
C THR A 31 -1.84 -7.21 4.44
N ALA A 32 -1.02 -7.55 3.45
CA ALA A 32 0.36 -7.07 3.36
C ALA A 32 0.65 -6.53 1.96
N GLY A 33 1.52 -5.51 1.89
CA GLY A 33 2.06 -5.01 0.62
C GLY A 33 3.23 -5.85 0.07
N ILE A 34 3.61 -6.92 0.78
CA ILE A 34 4.63 -7.89 0.40
C ILE A 34 4.00 -9.26 0.19
N VAL A 35 4.65 -10.12 -0.60
CA VAL A 35 4.21 -11.50 -0.77
C VAL A 35 4.57 -12.30 0.48
N LEU A 36 3.55 -12.85 1.15
CA LEU A 36 3.69 -13.78 2.25
C LEU A 36 3.34 -15.20 1.78
N PRO A 37 3.78 -16.26 2.48
CA PRO A 37 3.41 -17.62 2.13
C PRO A 37 1.88 -17.76 2.06
N THR A 38 1.39 -18.28 0.92
CA THR A 38 -0.01 -18.67 0.69
C THR A 38 -1.05 -17.57 0.95
N PRO A 39 -1.09 -16.49 0.14
CA PRO A 39 -2.16 -15.50 0.26
C PRO A 39 -3.50 -16.09 -0.24
N VAL A 40 -4.59 -15.76 0.44
CA VAL A 40 -5.95 -16.15 0.03
C VAL A 40 -6.36 -15.42 -1.26
N ALA A 41 -6.00 -14.14 -1.38
CA ALA A 41 -6.29 -13.31 -2.53
C ALA A 41 -5.18 -12.27 -2.74
N GLN A 42 -5.02 -11.81 -3.98
CA GLN A 42 -4.15 -10.68 -4.33
C GLN A 42 -4.94 -9.68 -5.16
N CYS A 43 -4.79 -8.39 -4.86
CA CYS A 43 -5.47 -7.30 -5.57
C CYS A 43 -4.48 -6.19 -5.92
N ARG A 44 -4.74 -5.49 -7.03
CA ARG A 44 -3.92 -4.36 -7.48
C ARG A 44 -4.61 -3.04 -7.16
N TYR A 45 -3.89 -2.13 -6.50
CA TYR A 45 -4.36 -0.76 -6.33
C TYR A 45 -4.39 -0.03 -7.68
N TRP A 46 -5.49 0.66 -7.95
CA TRP A 46 -5.65 1.52 -9.12
C TRP A 46 -5.76 2.97 -8.67
N HIS A 47 -5.07 3.87 -9.36
CA HIS A 47 -5.04 5.29 -9.04
C HIS A 47 -5.69 6.10 -10.15
N ARG A 48 -6.51 7.10 -9.77
CA ARG A 48 -7.04 8.12 -10.68
C ARG A 48 -6.48 9.48 -10.30
N SER A 49 -5.67 10.06 -11.19
CA SER A 49 -5.00 11.33 -10.93
C SER A 49 -5.98 12.51 -10.96
N LEU A 50 -6.34 13.05 -9.80
CA LEU A 50 -7.22 14.24 -9.72
C LEU A 50 -6.44 15.55 -9.89
N ASN A 51 -5.19 15.60 -9.41
CA ASN A 51 -4.29 16.73 -9.58
C ASN A 51 -2.95 16.26 -10.17
N PRO A 52 -2.87 16.02 -11.50
CA PRO A 52 -1.66 15.50 -12.12
C PRO A 52 -0.42 16.36 -11.90
N LYS A 53 -0.57 17.70 -11.83
CA LYS A 53 0.54 18.63 -11.61
C LYS A 53 1.24 18.34 -10.29
N LYS A 54 0.48 18.25 -9.20
CA LYS A 54 1.04 18.00 -7.87
C LYS A 54 1.61 16.59 -7.75
N LEU A 55 0.93 15.59 -8.32
CA LEU A 55 1.38 14.19 -8.26
C LEU A 55 2.74 13.97 -8.94
N ILE A 56 3.02 14.72 -10.01
CA ILE A 56 4.33 14.68 -10.69
C ILE A 56 5.38 15.43 -9.86
N GLU A 57 5.04 16.60 -9.32
CA GLU A 57 5.95 17.43 -8.50
C GLU A 57 6.49 16.68 -7.28
N VAL A 58 5.66 15.85 -6.64
CA VAL A 58 6.05 15.05 -5.46
C VAL A 58 6.64 13.68 -5.81
N GLY A 59 6.72 13.33 -7.10
CA GLY A 59 7.27 12.04 -7.55
C GLY A 59 6.35 10.83 -7.37
N PHE A 60 5.05 11.02 -7.09
CA PHE A 60 4.08 9.92 -7.00
C PHE A 60 3.75 9.32 -8.36
N SER A 61 3.69 10.15 -9.40
CA SER A 61 3.42 9.72 -10.78
C SER A 61 4.46 10.28 -11.73
N GLY A 62 4.97 9.44 -12.64
CA GLY A 62 5.90 9.87 -13.69
C GLY A 62 5.19 10.50 -14.89
N LEU A 63 5.92 11.34 -15.63
CA LEU A 63 5.52 11.81 -16.96
C LEU A 63 6.13 10.85 -18.00
N SER A 64 5.33 10.34 -18.94
CA SER A 64 5.89 9.54 -20.03
C SER A 64 6.62 10.43 -21.04
N GLU A 65 7.56 9.85 -21.80
CA GLU A 65 8.49 10.58 -22.69
C GLU A 65 7.83 11.57 -23.65
N ARG A 66 6.58 11.32 -24.06
CA ARG A 66 5.82 12.14 -25.04
C ARG A 66 4.72 12.99 -24.40
N MET A 67 4.61 13.01 -23.08
CA MET A 67 3.57 13.73 -22.35
C MET A 67 4.08 15.06 -21.81
N THR A 68 3.20 16.06 -21.76
CA THR A 68 3.45 17.33 -21.06
C THR A 68 2.49 17.47 -19.88
N ILE A 69 2.87 18.24 -18.86
CA ILE A 69 2.03 18.47 -17.67
C ILE A 69 0.64 19.00 -18.08
N SER A 70 0.59 19.98 -19.00
CA SER A 70 -0.65 20.55 -19.52
C SER A 70 -1.55 19.50 -20.19
N ARG A 71 -0.96 18.57 -20.95
CA ARG A 71 -1.70 17.46 -21.57
C ARG A 71 -2.22 16.47 -20.53
N SER A 72 -1.45 16.16 -19.50
CA SER A 72 -1.88 15.30 -18.39
C SER A 72 -3.07 15.92 -17.63
N ILE A 73 -3.03 17.22 -17.35
CA ILE A 73 -4.16 17.93 -16.70
C ILE A 73 -5.42 17.84 -17.56
N LYS A 74 -5.31 18.06 -18.88
CA LYS A 74 -6.45 17.95 -19.80
C LYS A 74 -7.01 16.52 -19.86
N LEU A 75 -6.14 15.51 -19.91
CA LEU A 75 -6.51 14.10 -20.01
C LEU A 75 -7.29 13.63 -18.76
N TYR A 76 -6.81 13.99 -17.57
CA TYR A 76 -7.41 13.55 -16.32
C TYR A 76 -8.49 14.49 -15.78
N ARG A 77 -8.90 15.49 -16.57
CA ARG A 77 -9.96 16.43 -16.19
C ARG A 77 -11.25 15.67 -15.91
N VAL A 78 -11.78 15.84 -14.70
CA VAL A 78 -13.12 15.36 -14.33
C VAL A 78 -14.14 16.40 -14.76
N ARG A 79 -15.31 15.96 -15.24
CA ARG A 79 -16.45 16.86 -15.46
C ARG A 79 -17.02 17.24 -14.10
N ASN A 80 -17.07 18.53 -13.80
CA ASN A 80 -17.93 19.09 -12.77
C ASN A 80 -19.26 19.45 -13.42
#